data_AF-A0A441TYV4-F1
#
_entry.id   AF-A0A441TYV4-F1
#
_cell.length_a   1.000
_cell.length_b   1.000
_cell.length_c   1.000
_cell.angle_alpha   90.00
_cell.angle_beta   90.00
_cell.angle_gamma   90.00
#
_symmetry.space_group_name_H-M   'P 1'
#
loop_
_entity.id
_entity.type
_entity.pdbx_description
1 polymer ?
#
loop_
_entity_poly.entity_id
_entity_poly.type
_entity_poly.pdbx_seq_one_letter_code
_entity_poly.pdbx_strand_id
1 'polypeptide(L)'
;RFVFLDEQEARQKLERTRKKWQQKVRPFFDQLFQTQSRSVDQDAMMMVAESEDAIAEASSQLVAYGYYTPVIVLFDEVQARLQEKCEAIRRLIQAEGFGARIETLNATDAFLGSLPGVSYA
;
A
#
# COMPACT_ATOMS: atom_id res chain seq x y z
N ARG A 1 -2.86 11.47 5.31
CA ARG A 1 -2.54 11.24 6.74
C ARG A 1 -1.65 10.02 6.88
N PHE A 2 -0.74 10.02 7.84
CA PHE A 2 0.03 8.84 8.23
C PHE A 2 -0.37 8.42 9.63
N VAL A 3 -0.73 7.15 9.83
CA VAL A 3 -1.07 6.57 11.12
C VAL A 3 0.03 5.58 11.47
N PHE A 4 0.88 5.97 12.42
CA PHE A 4 2.00 5.16 12.87
C PHE A 4 1.51 3.84 13.48
N LEU A 5 2.25 2.78 13.20
CA LEU A 5 2.09 1.49 13.86
C LEU A 5 3.13 1.37 14.98
N ASP A 6 2.79 0.59 16.00
CA ASP A 6 3.78 0.11 16.97
C ASP A 6 4.83 -0.73 16.24
N GLU A 7 6.07 -0.69 16.72
CA GLU A 7 7.20 -1.45 16.17
C GLU A 7 6.89 -2.95 16.04
N GLN A 8 6.32 -3.56 17.08
CA GLN A 8 5.97 -4.98 17.08
C GLN A 8 4.86 -5.28 16.07
N GLU A 9 3.89 -4.38 15.95
CA GLU A 9 2.78 -4.53 15.01
C GLU A 9 3.26 -4.40 13.56
N ALA A 10 4.10 -3.39 13.28
CA ALA A 10 4.73 -3.18 11.99
C ALA A 10 5.56 -4.40 11.58
N ARG A 11 6.45 -4.87 12.47
CA ARG A 11 7.28 -6.06 12.23
C ARG A 11 6.44 -7.30 11.94
N GLN A 12 5.40 -7.56 12.74
CA GLN A 12 4.56 -8.73 12.54
C GLN A 12 3.85 -8.69 11.18
N LYS A 13 3.45 -7.51 10.69
CA LYS A 13 2.88 -7.36 9.34
C LYS A 13 3.92 -7.57 8.25
N LEU A 14 5.10 -6.97 8.38
CA LEU A 14 6.20 -7.16 7.42
C LEU A 14 6.62 -8.63 7.33
N GLU A 15 6.71 -9.34 8.46
CA GLU A 15 7.00 -10.78 8.49
C GLU A 15 5.92 -11.61 7.75
N ARG A 16 4.63 -11.25 7.91
CA ARG A 16 3.54 -11.90 7.16
C ARG A 16 3.67 -11.63 5.66
N THR A 17 4.02 -10.42 5.26
CA THR A 17 4.25 -10.05 3.85
C THR A 17 5.43 -10.83 3.27
N ARG A 18 6.57 -10.88 3.97
CA ARG A 18 7.74 -11.69 3.57
C ARG A 18 7.36 -13.16 3.35
N LYS A 19 6.63 -13.78 4.28
CA LYS A 19 6.19 -15.18 4.16
C LYS A 19 5.30 -15.41 2.92
N LYS A 20 4.40 -14.48 2.61
CA LYS A 20 3.56 -14.55 1.40
C LYS A 20 4.40 -14.49 0.12
N TRP A 21 5.40 -13.63 0.06
CA TRP A 21 6.29 -13.53 -1.09
C TRP A 21 7.21 -14.75 -1.22
N GLN A 22 7.75 -15.24 -0.10
CA GLN A 22 8.56 -16.45 -0.08
C GLN A 22 7.83 -17.67 -0.64
N GLN A 23 6.52 -17.78 -0.40
CA GLN A 23 5.67 -18.83 -0.97
C GLN A 23 5.49 -18.70 -2.50
N LYS A 24 5.68 -17.50 -3.07
CA LYS A 24 5.61 -17.27 -4.52
C LYS A 24 6.93 -17.51 -5.24
N VAL A 25 8.07 -17.37 -4.55
CA VAL A 25 9.42 -17.59 -5.11
C VAL A 25 9.56 -18.96 -5.77
N ARG A 26 9.00 -19.99 -5.12
CA ARG A 26 8.87 -21.33 -5.70
C ARG A 26 7.48 -21.89 -5.43
N PRO A 27 6.73 -22.27 -6.47
CA PRO A 27 5.44 -22.93 -6.30
C PRO A 27 5.58 -24.17 -5.41
N PHE A 28 4.65 -24.34 -4.47
CA PHE A 28 4.63 -25.48 -3.53
C PHE A 28 4.68 -26.84 -4.26
N PHE A 29 4.07 -26.92 -5.45
CA PHE A 29 4.08 -28.13 -6.28
C PHE A 29 5.47 -28.48 -6.83
N ASP A 30 6.32 -27.49 -7.14
CA ASP A 30 7.68 -27.76 -7.61
C ASP A 30 8.58 -28.33 -6.50
N GLN A 31 8.28 -28.02 -5.23
CA GLN A 31 8.98 -28.61 -4.09
C GLN A 31 8.55 -30.07 -3.83
N LEU A 32 7.26 -30.38 -4.04
CA LEU A 32 6.68 -31.70 -3.79
C LEU A 32 6.99 -32.72 -4.89
N PHE A 33 7.04 -32.29 -6.14
CA PHE A 33 7.21 -33.20 -7.28
C PHE A 33 8.66 -33.36 -7.74
N GLN A 34 9.63 -32.71 -7.06
CA GLN A 34 11.05 -32.67 -7.45
C GLN A 34 11.27 -32.41 -8.95
N THR A 35 10.30 -31.74 -9.59
CA THR A 35 10.43 -31.28 -10.96
C THR A 35 11.58 -30.28 -10.96
N GLN A 36 12.56 -30.47 -11.85
CA GLN A 36 13.64 -29.49 -12.08
C GLN A 36 13.08 -28.23 -12.77
N SER A 37 12.02 -27.66 -12.21
CA SER A 37 11.43 -26.41 -12.65
C SER A 37 12.46 -25.31 -12.39
N ARG A 38 13.01 -24.79 -13.48
CA ARG A 38 13.91 -23.62 -13.47
C ARG A 38 13.15 -22.32 -13.17
N SER A 39 11.83 -22.33 -13.02
CA SER A 39 11.06 -21.09 -12.86
C SER A 39 11.04 -20.65 -11.40
N VAL A 40 12.11 -19.98 -11.00
CA VAL A 40 12.09 -19.11 -9.83
C VAL A 40 11.43 -17.79 -10.24
N ASP A 41 10.47 -17.34 -9.45
CA ASP A 41 9.89 -16.01 -9.61
C ASP A 41 10.88 -14.96 -9.07
N GLN A 42 11.56 -14.26 -9.98
CA GLN A 42 12.57 -13.25 -9.64
C GLN A 42 11.95 -12.01 -8.98
N ASP A 43 10.72 -11.65 -9.35
CA ASP A 43 9.99 -10.54 -8.73
C ASP A 43 9.69 -10.90 -7.27
N ALA A 44 9.18 -12.10 -7.02
CA ALA A 44 8.97 -12.58 -5.66
C ALA A 44 10.27 -12.64 -4.83
N MET A 45 11.41 -12.98 -5.44
CA MET A 45 12.71 -12.95 -4.74
C MET A 45 13.11 -11.54 -4.33
N MET A 46 12.92 -10.57 -5.23
CA MET A 46 13.20 -9.15 -4.95
C MET A 46 12.31 -8.65 -3.81
N MET A 47 11.00 -8.96 -3.85
CA MET A 47 10.06 -8.58 -2.80
C MET A 47 10.37 -9.22 -1.43
N VAL A 48 10.94 -10.43 -1.41
CA VAL A 48 11.44 -11.04 -0.15
C VAL A 48 12.59 -10.24 0.42
N ALA A 49 13.58 -9.88 -0.40
CA ALA A 49 14.74 -9.08 0.04
C ALA A 49 14.29 -7.70 0.56
N GLU A 50 13.45 -6.99 -0.19
CA GLU A 50 12.90 -5.70 0.25
C GLU A 50 12.13 -5.82 1.58
N SER A 51 11.37 -6.91 1.75
CA SER A 51 10.65 -7.15 3.01
C SER A 51 11.60 -7.44 4.18
N GLU A 52 12.75 -8.07 3.94
CA GLU A 52 13.77 -8.31 4.97
C GLU A 52 14.48 -7.03 5.39
N ASP A 53 14.84 -6.18 4.42
CA ASP A 53 15.41 -4.86 4.68
C ASP A 53 14.44 -4.01 5.50
N ALA A 54 13.15 -4.00 5.15
CA ALA A 54 12.12 -3.28 5.91
C ALA A 54 11.95 -3.80 7.36
N ILE A 55 12.11 -5.11 7.59
CA ILE A 55 12.08 -5.69 8.95
C ILE A 55 13.30 -5.23 9.77
N ALA A 56 14.48 -5.17 9.13
CA ALA A 56 15.70 -4.69 9.77
C ALA A 56 15.58 -3.21 10.14
N GLU A 57 15.07 -2.40 9.20
CA GLU A 57 14.77 -0.99 9.40
C GLU A 57 13.77 -0.75 10.54
N ALA A 58 12.65 -1.49 10.56
CA ALA A 58 11.67 -1.41 11.65
C ALA A 58 12.31 -1.73 13.01
N SER A 59 13.16 -2.76 13.06
CA SER A 59 13.85 -3.19 14.29
C SER A 59 14.97 -2.22 14.73
N SER A 60 15.47 -1.39 13.82
CA SER A 60 16.49 -0.38 14.12
C SER A 60 15.94 0.82 14.88
N GLN A 61 14.61 0.99 14.90
CA GLN A 61 13.91 2.17 15.45
C GLN A 61 14.31 3.51 14.80
N LEU A 62 15.05 3.49 13.68
CA LEU A 62 15.43 4.69 12.93
C LEU A 62 14.32 5.16 11.98
N VAL A 63 13.37 4.28 11.65
CA VAL A 63 12.22 4.57 10.80
C VAL A 63 10.94 4.00 11.41
N ALA A 64 9.82 4.68 11.18
CA ALA A 64 8.51 4.26 11.66
C ALA A 64 7.61 3.89 10.48
N TYR A 65 6.97 2.73 10.57
CA TYR A 65 5.99 2.27 9.58
C TYR A 65 4.57 2.62 10.01
N GLY A 66 3.66 2.64 9.05
CA GLY A 66 2.31 3.12 9.30
C GLY A 66 1.39 2.96 8.11
N TYR A 67 0.11 3.21 8.34
CA TYR A 67 -0.86 3.33 7.27
C TYR A 67 -0.84 4.73 6.68
N TYR A 68 -0.69 4.81 5.36
CA TYR A 68 -0.76 6.05 4.62
C TYR A 68 -2.11 6.18 3.91
N THR A 69 -2.88 7.20 4.26
CA THR A 69 -4.20 7.49 3.69
C THR A 69 -4.27 8.96 3.24
N PRO A 70 -3.75 9.30 2.05
CA PRO A 70 -3.82 10.67 1.53
C PRO A 70 -5.23 11.02 1.06
N VAL A 71 -5.57 12.31 1.15
CA VAL A 71 -6.75 12.89 0.51
C VAL A 71 -6.25 13.77 -0.62
N ILE A 72 -6.77 13.54 -1.84
CA ILE A 72 -6.45 14.37 -3.01
C ILE A 72 -7.65 15.26 -3.27
N VAL A 73 -7.47 16.57 -3.14
CA VAL A 73 -8.53 17.56 -3.32
C VAL A 73 -8.42 18.13 -4.73
N LEU A 74 -9.54 18.11 -5.46
CA LEU A 74 -9.62 18.59 -6.84
C LEU A 74 -10.71 19.65 -6.94
N PHE A 75 -10.41 20.71 -7.69
CA PHE A 75 -11.35 21.79 -8.00
C PHE A 75 -11.46 21.94 -9.51
N ASP A 76 -12.68 22.12 -10.00
CA ASP A 76 -12.98 22.54 -11.36
C ASP A 76 -14.28 23.33 -11.35
N GLU A 77 -14.40 24.31 -12.24
CA GLU A 77 -15.63 25.09 -12.39
C GLU A 77 -16.73 24.28 -13.10
N VAL A 78 -16.34 23.27 -13.89
CA VAL A 78 -17.25 22.42 -14.66
C VAL A 78 -17.29 21.01 -14.06
N GLN A 79 -18.46 20.63 -13.55
CA GLN A 79 -18.65 19.35 -12.86
C GLN A 79 -18.23 18.13 -13.70
N ALA A 80 -18.54 18.12 -14.99
CA ALA A 80 -18.16 17.00 -15.87
C ALA A 80 -16.63 16.82 -15.96
N ARG A 81 -15.88 17.93 -16.07
CA ARG A 81 -14.41 17.91 -16.11
C ARG A 81 -13.81 17.46 -14.78
N LEU A 82 -14.42 17.88 -13.66
CA LEU A 82 -14.01 17.42 -12.33
C LEU A 82 -14.14 15.90 -12.22
N GLN A 83 -15.27 15.35 -12.65
CA GLN A 83 -15.54 13.91 -12.60
C GLN A 83 -14.55 13.12 -13.46
N GLU A 84 -14.24 13.59 -14.68
CA GLU A 84 -13.22 12.99 -15.54
C GLU A 84 -11.84 12.97 -14.89
N LYS A 85 -11.42 14.08 -14.27
CA LYS A 85 -10.15 14.17 -13.53
C LYS A 85 -10.10 13.23 -12.34
N CYS A 86 -11.17 13.16 -11.54
CA CYS A 86 -11.29 12.25 -10.42
C CYS A 86 -11.13 10.79 -10.87
N GLU A 87 -11.78 10.41 -11.96
CA GLU A 87 -11.70 9.06 -12.52
C GLU A 87 -10.31 8.72 -13.06
N ALA A 88 -9.67 9.67 -13.76
CA ALA A 88 -8.31 9.51 -14.24
C ALA A 88 -7.32 9.27 -13.09
N ILE A 89 -7.40 10.10 -12.03
CA ILE A 89 -6.53 9.96 -10.85
C ILE A 89 -6.80 8.65 -10.11
N ARG A 90 -8.08 8.27 -9.92
CA ARG A 90 -8.44 7.00 -9.29
C ARG A 90 -7.80 5.81 -10.01
N ARG A 91 -7.84 5.80 -11.35
CA ARG A 91 -7.24 4.72 -12.16
C ARG A 91 -5.72 4.65 -11.99
N LEU A 92 -5.05 5.80 -11.97
CA LEU A 92 -3.60 5.85 -11.75
C LEU A 92 -3.23 5.28 -10.39
N ILE A 93 -3.92 5.68 -9.33
CA ILE A 93 -3.65 5.19 -7.97
C ILE A 93 -3.89 3.67 -7.86
N GLN A 94 -4.95 3.17 -8.50
CA GLN A 94 -5.25 1.73 -8.54
C GLN A 94 -4.23 0.92 -9.36
N ALA A 95 -3.68 1.51 -10.43
CA ALA A 95 -2.61 0.88 -11.21
C ALA A 95 -1.33 0.69 -10.40
N GLU A 96 -1.04 1.62 -9.48
CA GLU A 96 0.05 1.51 -8.50
C GLU A 96 -0.27 0.56 -7.32
N GLY A 97 -1.41 -0.15 -7.36
CA GLY A 97 -1.80 -1.14 -6.35
C GLY A 97 -2.45 -0.56 -5.09
N PHE A 98 -2.75 0.75 -5.06
CA PHE A 98 -3.42 1.38 -3.94
C PHE A 98 -4.95 1.37 -4.10
N GLY A 99 -5.67 1.22 -2.98
CA GLY A 99 -7.11 1.46 -2.95
C GLY A 99 -7.41 2.96 -3.06
N ALA A 100 -8.34 3.32 -3.94
CA ALA A 100 -8.78 4.71 -4.11
C ALA A 100 -10.30 4.79 -4.25
N ARG A 101 -10.90 5.80 -3.62
CA ARG A 101 -12.34 6.10 -3.64
C ARG A 101 -12.54 7.57 -3.98
N ILE A 102 -13.50 7.85 -4.86
CA ILE A 102 -13.96 9.22 -5.11
C ILE A 102 -15.06 9.51 -4.09
N GLU A 103 -14.82 10.52 -3.25
CA GLU A 103 -15.80 10.97 -2.27
C GLU A 103 -16.80 11.93 -2.93
N THR A 104 -18.09 11.66 -2.74
CA THR A 104 -19.19 12.49 -3.26
C THR A 104 -19.96 13.11 -2.10
N LEU A 105 -20.80 12.34 -1.41
CA LEU A 105 -21.56 12.80 -0.25
C LEU A 105 -20.62 13.26 0.89
N ASN A 106 -19.50 12.57 1.08
CA ASN A 106 -18.52 12.88 2.11
C ASN A 106 -17.39 13.79 1.61
N ALA A 107 -17.54 14.44 0.44
CA ALA A 107 -16.48 15.28 -0.13
C ALA A 107 -16.10 16.42 0.82
N THR A 108 -17.08 17.03 1.48
CA THR A 108 -16.87 18.09 2.48
C THR A 108 -16.09 17.58 3.67
N ASP A 109 -16.48 16.44 4.24
CA ASP A 109 -15.81 15.85 5.42
C ASP A 109 -14.39 15.42 5.08
N ALA A 110 -14.19 14.79 3.92
CA ALA A 110 -12.87 14.42 3.41
C ALA A 110 -11.97 15.66 3.22
N PHE A 111 -12.51 16.76 2.69
CA PHE A 111 -11.78 18.02 2.56
C PHE A 111 -11.43 18.60 3.92
N LEU A 112 -12.40 18.73 4.83
CA LEU A 112 -12.16 19.29 6.17
C LEU A 112 -11.15 18.45 6.95
N GLY A 113 -11.27 17.13 6.95
CA GLY A 113 -10.32 16.21 7.58
C GLY A 113 -8.93 16.18 6.93
N SER A 114 -8.77 16.75 5.74
CA SER A 114 -7.45 16.95 5.11
C SER A 114 -6.72 18.19 5.62
N LEU A 115 -7.43 19.13 6.26
CA LEU A 115 -6.85 20.36 6.78
C LEU A 115 -6.18 20.13 8.15
N PRO A 116 -5.00 20.72 8.39
CA PRO A 116 -4.32 20.58 9.68
C PRO A 116 -5.14 21.23 10.79
N GLY A 117 -5.27 20.55 11.93
CA GLY A 117 -5.96 21.07 13.11
C GLY A 117 -7.49 20.89 13.11
N VAL A 118 -8.08 20.30 12.07
CA VAL A 118 -9.52 19.96 12.05
C VAL A 118 -9.67 18.51 12.50
N SER A 119 -10.08 18.29 13.75
CA SER A 119 -10.16 16.96 14.37
C SER A 119 -11.57 16.35 14.39
N TYR A 120 -12.55 16.96 13.72
CA TYR A 120 -13.97 16.62 13.88
C TYR A 120 -14.61 15.90 12.67
N ALA A 121 -13.81 15.47 11.71
CA ALA A 121 -14.28 14.73 10.53
C ALA A 121 -13.76 13.28 10.53
#